data_AF-A0A7M3WEN1-F1
#
_entry.id   AF-A0A7M3WEN1-F1
#
_cell.length_a   1.000
_cell.length_b   1.000
_cell.length_c   1.000
_cell.angle_alpha   90.00
_cell.angle_beta   90.00
_cell.angle_gamma   90.00
#
_symmetry.space_group_name_H-M   'P 1'
#
loop_
_entity.id
_entity.type
_entity.pdbx_description
1 polymer ?
#
loop_
_entity_poly.entity_id
_entity_poly.type
_entity_poly.pdbx_seq_one_letter_code
_entity_poly.pdbx_strand_id
1 'polypeptide(L)'
;MKHPLLQTYGPFDGWMILLLMGGLSIGFFVYQVQKATRLVMIGSPDSRFDSWGPRVREFVVGWLGQKKVLRDRVAGTMHVLMFWGFLMLASDMLDLATANSFSGKLLPDVLVGPWNGMVELGYTMALIGCVSALIRRLVFTPEKLKGKSQLEGNVILLLIFTITSTSFMIESKEDPSAFWEPIGYQFSLYGLADGTVVAAYWLHMLAISVFLFLIPLSKHMHLVMAVPNVFFHDTGPAAKMRPLATDEHGLAVPLEDLDIDSFGV
;
A
#
# COMPACT_ATOMS: atom_id res chain seq x y z
N MET A 1 -14.57 2.80 26.56
CA MET A 1 -15.18 1.49 26.22
C MET A 1 -14.10 0.41 26.24
N LYS A 2 -14.42 -0.88 26.43
CA LYS A 2 -13.40 -1.94 26.30
C LYS A 2 -13.00 -2.07 24.83
N HIS A 3 -11.70 -2.08 24.51
CA HIS A 3 -11.22 -2.20 23.14
C HIS A 3 -11.83 -3.44 22.44
N PRO A 4 -12.30 -3.37 21.18
CA PRO A 4 -12.98 -4.47 20.49
C PRO A 4 -12.20 -5.79 20.49
N LEU A 5 -10.87 -5.77 20.35
CA LEU A 5 -10.03 -6.99 20.43
C LEU A 5 -10.12 -7.74 21.76
N LEU A 6 -10.40 -7.02 22.84
CA LEU A 6 -10.47 -7.59 24.18
C LEU A 6 -11.90 -7.99 24.56
N GLN A 7 -12.88 -7.79 23.66
CA GLN A 7 -14.26 -8.23 23.85
C GLN A 7 -14.42 -9.70 23.43
N THR A 8 -15.48 -10.35 23.93
CA THR A 8 -15.84 -11.73 23.59
C THR A 8 -17.11 -11.74 22.72
N TYR A 9 -17.06 -12.46 21.61
CA TYR A 9 -18.10 -12.56 20.59
C TYR A 9 -18.61 -14.01 20.52
N GLY A 10 -19.54 -14.36 21.41
CA GLY A 10 -20.04 -15.73 21.53
C GLY A 10 -18.92 -16.67 21.99
N PRO A 11 -18.53 -17.70 21.20
CA PRO A 11 -17.48 -18.63 21.58
C PRO A 11 -16.05 -18.13 21.32
N PHE A 12 -15.87 -16.98 20.65
CA PHE A 12 -14.55 -16.47 20.25
C PHE A 12 -14.24 -15.13 20.90
N ASP A 13 -12.99 -14.93 21.33
CA ASP A 13 -12.51 -13.61 21.70
C ASP A 13 -12.09 -12.80 20.46
N GLY A 14 -12.15 -11.47 20.56
CA GLY A 14 -11.78 -10.57 19.46
C GLY A 14 -10.36 -10.85 18.90
N TRP A 15 -9.38 -11.04 19.77
CA TRP A 15 -8.01 -11.37 19.33
C TRP A 15 -7.94 -12.67 18.50
N MET A 16 -8.79 -13.66 18.77
CA MET A 16 -8.86 -14.90 17.97
C MET A 16 -9.42 -14.63 16.57
N ILE A 17 -10.46 -13.79 16.50
CA ILE A 17 -11.05 -13.36 15.22
C ILE A 17 -10.01 -12.63 14.37
N LEU A 18 -9.25 -11.71 14.98
CA LEU A 18 -8.18 -11.00 14.31
C LEU A 18 -7.08 -11.95 13.82
N LEU A 19 -6.63 -12.90 14.65
CA LEU A 19 -5.60 -13.85 14.25
C LEU A 19 -6.05 -14.74 13.09
N LEU A 20 -7.31 -15.21 13.10
CA LEU A 20 -7.83 -16.04 12.02
C LEU A 20 -7.92 -15.25 10.71
N MET A 21 -8.55 -14.08 10.75
CA MET A 21 -8.77 -13.22 9.57
C MET A 21 -7.45 -12.67 9.03
N GLY A 22 -6.64 -12.07 9.90
CA GLY A 22 -5.34 -11.50 9.57
C GLY A 22 -4.35 -12.59 9.14
N GLY A 23 -4.32 -13.72 9.85
CA GLY A 23 -3.45 -14.86 9.51
C GLY A 23 -3.78 -15.45 8.13
N LEU A 24 -5.06 -15.60 7.79
CA LEU A 24 -5.47 -16.05 6.46
C LEU A 24 -5.06 -15.06 5.36
N SER A 25 -5.27 -13.76 5.59
CA SER A 25 -4.92 -12.73 4.62
C SER A 25 -3.40 -12.58 4.43
N ILE A 26 -2.64 -12.49 5.52
CA ILE A 26 -1.18 -12.40 5.50
C ILE A 26 -0.58 -13.67 4.90
N GLY A 27 -1.06 -14.85 5.30
CA GLY A 27 -0.59 -16.12 4.76
C GLY A 27 -0.77 -16.22 3.25
N PHE A 28 -1.95 -15.83 2.75
CA PHE A 28 -2.22 -15.78 1.32
C PHE A 28 -1.34 -14.75 0.59
N PHE A 29 -1.21 -13.54 1.15
CA PHE A 29 -0.36 -12.49 0.60
C PHE A 29 1.10 -12.96 0.47
N VAL A 30 1.66 -13.53 1.53
CA VAL A 30 3.03 -14.06 1.55
C VAL A 30 3.20 -15.16 0.52
N TYR A 31 2.27 -16.11 0.44
CA TYR A 31 2.31 -17.19 -0.56
C TYR A 31 2.37 -16.64 -2.00
N GLN A 32 1.53 -15.66 -2.32
CA GLN A 32 1.48 -15.06 -3.66
C GLN A 32 2.75 -14.25 -3.97
N VAL A 33 3.27 -13.48 -3.01
CA VAL A 33 4.52 -12.74 -3.16
C VAL A 33 5.68 -13.72 -3.39
N GLN A 34 5.76 -14.80 -2.61
CA GLN A 34 6.77 -15.84 -2.80
C GLN A 34 6.69 -16.47 -4.20
N LYS A 35 5.49 -16.76 -4.70
CA LYS A 35 5.30 -17.27 -6.07
C LYS A 35 5.82 -16.27 -7.10
N ALA A 36 5.49 -14.99 -6.95
CA ALA A 36 5.95 -13.94 -7.85
C ALA A 36 7.48 -13.78 -7.80
N THR A 37 8.08 -13.81 -6.61
CA THR A 37 9.54 -13.79 -6.43
C THR A 37 10.20 -15.00 -7.09
N ARG A 38 9.65 -16.22 -6.92
CA ARG A 38 10.19 -17.42 -7.59
C ARG A 38 10.21 -17.28 -9.10
N LEU A 39 9.16 -16.71 -9.69
CA LEU A 39 9.12 -16.45 -11.13
C LEU A 39 10.18 -15.44 -11.58
N VAL A 40 10.39 -14.37 -10.81
CA VAL A 40 11.46 -13.38 -11.09
C VAL A 40 12.84 -14.03 -11.04
N MET A 41 13.06 -14.96 -10.09
CA MET A 41 14.34 -15.64 -9.91
C MET A 41 14.67 -16.70 -10.98
N ILE A 42 13.73 -17.02 -11.88
CA ILE A 42 14.02 -17.87 -13.06
C ILE A 42 14.81 -17.09 -14.13
N GLY A 43 14.76 -15.75 -14.09
CA GLY A 43 15.49 -14.91 -15.02
C GLY A 43 17.01 -15.10 -14.94
N SER A 44 17.69 -14.84 -16.06
CA SER A 44 19.15 -14.93 -16.14
C SER A 44 19.83 -14.00 -15.12
N PRO A 45 21.00 -14.38 -14.57
CA PRO A 45 21.74 -13.54 -13.66
C PRO A 45 21.99 -12.13 -14.23
N ASP A 46 21.77 -11.11 -13.41
CA ASP A 46 21.96 -9.72 -13.79
C ASP A 46 22.58 -8.93 -12.64
N SER A 47 23.67 -8.21 -12.91
CA SER A 47 24.39 -7.46 -11.89
C SER A 47 23.65 -6.14 -11.61
N ARG A 48 22.74 -6.16 -10.62
CA ARG A 48 21.94 -4.98 -10.22
C ARG A 48 22.38 -4.33 -8.90
N PHE A 49 23.56 -4.69 -8.38
CA PHE A 49 24.14 -4.18 -7.11
C PHE A 49 25.39 -3.30 -7.32
N ASP A 50 25.61 -2.87 -8.55
CA ASP A 50 26.79 -2.16 -9.04
C ASP A 50 26.79 -0.64 -8.75
N SER A 51 25.60 -0.03 -8.72
CA SER A 51 25.43 1.43 -8.78
C SER A 51 24.52 2.01 -7.67
N TRP A 52 24.95 1.94 -6.41
CA TRP A 52 24.12 2.33 -5.25
C TRP A 52 23.68 3.80 -5.24
N GLY A 53 24.57 4.74 -5.56
CA GLY A 53 24.25 6.18 -5.55
C GLY A 53 23.07 6.57 -6.46
N PRO A 54 23.12 6.25 -7.76
CA PRO A 54 22.01 6.47 -8.68
C PRO A 54 20.71 5.77 -8.26
N ARG A 55 20.80 4.55 -7.71
CA ARG A 55 19.64 3.75 -7.25
C ARG A 55 18.94 4.38 -6.06
N VAL A 56 19.69 4.78 -5.04
CA VAL A 56 19.13 5.48 -3.86
C VAL A 56 18.50 6.80 -4.29
N ARG A 57 19.11 7.54 -5.21
CA ARG A 57 18.52 8.77 -5.76
C ARG A 57 17.20 8.50 -6.49
N GLU A 58 17.13 7.48 -7.35
CA GLU A 58 15.88 7.14 -8.04
C GLU A 58 14.84 6.57 -7.08
N PHE A 59 15.25 5.87 -6.01
CA PHE A 59 14.36 5.43 -4.95
C PHE A 59 13.72 6.63 -4.22
N VAL A 60 14.53 7.59 -3.79
CA VAL A 60 14.03 8.78 -3.08
C VAL A 60 13.23 9.70 -4.02
N VAL A 61 13.73 10.01 -5.20
CA VAL A 61 13.08 10.97 -6.11
C VAL A 61 11.95 10.33 -6.92
N GLY A 62 12.15 9.10 -7.38
CA GLY A 62 11.22 8.37 -8.24
C GLY A 62 10.10 7.69 -7.45
N TRP A 63 10.44 6.90 -6.42
CA TRP A 63 9.46 6.16 -5.62
C TRP A 63 8.87 7.02 -4.51
N LEU A 64 9.68 7.57 -3.60
CA LEU A 64 9.16 8.38 -2.49
C LEU A 64 8.60 9.72 -2.99
N GLY A 65 9.32 10.39 -3.91
CA GLY A 65 8.92 11.65 -4.53
C GLY A 65 7.89 11.52 -5.67
N GLN A 66 7.53 10.30 -6.08
CA GLN A 66 6.47 10.02 -7.08
C GLN A 66 6.64 10.77 -8.43
N LYS A 67 7.89 11.11 -8.81
CA LYS A 67 8.21 11.96 -9.97
C LYS A 67 7.54 11.54 -11.27
N LYS A 68 7.46 10.22 -11.56
CA LYS A 68 6.88 9.70 -12.82
C LYS A 68 5.36 9.84 -12.83
N VAL A 69 4.71 9.64 -11.69
CA VAL A 69 3.25 9.68 -11.54
C VAL A 69 2.72 11.10 -11.63
N LEU A 70 3.47 12.07 -11.11
CA LEU A 70 3.14 13.50 -11.15
C LEU A 70 3.19 14.14 -12.56
N ARG A 71 3.60 13.38 -13.60
CA ARG A 71 3.50 13.85 -15.00
C ARG A 71 2.05 14.12 -15.42
N ASP A 72 1.10 13.32 -14.94
CA ASP A 72 -0.32 13.67 -14.99
C ASP A 72 -0.66 14.40 -13.69
N ARG A 73 -0.76 15.73 -13.73
CA ARG A 73 -0.93 16.54 -12.51
C ARG A 73 -2.21 16.19 -11.76
N VAL A 74 -3.31 15.89 -12.45
CA VAL A 74 -4.59 15.64 -11.80
C VAL A 74 -4.57 14.25 -11.18
N ALA A 75 -4.40 13.21 -12.01
CA ALA A 75 -4.39 11.83 -11.52
C ALA A 75 -3.24 11.56 -10.56
N GLY A 76 -2.07 12.16 -10.82
CA GLY A 76 -0.88 12.02 -10.00
C GLY A 76 -1.02 12.68 -8.64
N THR A 77 -1.65 13.85 -8.52
CA THR A 77 -1.88 14.47 -7.19
C THR A 77 -2.78 13.59 -6.33
N MET A 78 -3.88 13.07 -6.87
CA MET A 78 -4.75 12.13 -6.14
C MET A 78 -3.98 10.89 -5.69
N HIS A 79 -3.11 10.35 -6.54
CA HIS A 79 -2.26 9.21 -6.20
C HIS A 79 -1.24 9.53 -5.11
N VAL A 80 -0.56 10.68 -5.18
CA VAL A 80 0.42 11.11 -4.17
C VAL A 80 -0.23 11.29 -2.81
N LEU A 81 -1.44 11.88 -2.76
CA LEU A 81 -2.21 12.00 -1.53
C LEU A 81 -2.52 10.62 -0.91
N MET A 82 -2.97 9.67 -1.72
CA MET A 82 -3.19 8.29 -1.25
C MET A 82 -1.87 7.64 -0.82
N PHE A 83 -0.81 7.71 -1.63
CA PHE A 83 0.48 7.07 -1.33
C PHE A 83 1.08 7.54 -0.01
N TRP A 84 1.20 8.85 0.21
CA TRP A 84 1.72 9.39 1.47
C TRP A 84 0.76 9.17 2.62
N GLY A 85 -0.55 9.25 2.37
CA GLY A 85 -1.57 8.92 3.35
C GLY A 85 -1.38 7.51 3.88
N PHE A 86 -1.29 6.52 2.99
CA PHE A 86 -1.04 5.11 3.32
C PHE A 86 0.31 4.89 4.00
N LEU A 87 1.36 5.60 3.59
CA LEU A 87 2.68 5.47 4.22
C LEU A 87 2.68 5.91 5.69
N MET A 88 1.94 6.99 6.01
CA MET A 88 1.81 7.50 7.38
C MET A 88 0.87 6.63 8.23
N LEU A 89 -0.33 6.34 7.73
CA LEU A 89 -1.33 5.56 8.48
C LEU A 89 -0.95 4.07 8.64
N ALA A 90 -0.04 3.53 7.82
CA ALA A 90 0.39 2.13 7.97
C ALA A 90 0.94 1.82 9.37
N SER A 91 1.52 2.83 10.04
CA SER A 91 2.02 2.68 11.41
C SER A 91 0.89 2.49 12.44
N ASP A 92 -0.32 2.98 12.19
CA ASP A 92 -1.46 2.83 13.09
C ASP A 92 -1.94 1.39 13.23
N MET A 93 -1.61 0.54 12.24
CA MET A 93 -1.88 -0.89 12.32
C MET A 93 -1.23 -1.52 13.56
N LEU A 94 -0.14 -0.94 14.08
CA LEU A 94 0.49 -1.40 15.32
C LEU A 94 -0.45 -1.22 16.52
N ASP A 95 -1.18 -0.11 16.61
CA ASP A 95 -2.12 0.15 17.70
C ASP A 95 -3.42 -0.64 17.53
N LEU A 96 -4.03 -0.58 16.34
CA LEU A 96 -5.27 -1.29 16.04
C LEU A 96 -5.13 -2.81 16.22
N ALA A 97 -3.97 -3.38 15.89
CA ALA A 97 -3.71 -4.82 16.05
C ALA A 97 -3.30 -5.22 17.48
N THR A 98 -2.87 -4.27 18.32
CA THR A 98 -2.37 -4.55 19.68
C THR A 98 -3.26 -3.99 20.79
N ALA A 99 -4.46 -3.50 20.44
CA ALA A 99 -5.36 -2.83 21.38
C ALA A 99 -4.68 -1.64 22.08
N ASN A 100 -4.03 -0.78 21.29
CA ASN A 100 -3.31 0.43 21.71
C ASN A 100 -2.15 0.17 22.67
N SER A 101 -1.67 -1.08 22.73
CA SER A 101 -0.53 -1.42 23.58
C SER A 101 0.79 -0.92 23.01
N PHE A 102 0.87 -0.62 21.71
CA PHE A 102 2.08 -0.08 21.10
C PHE A 102 2.31 1.38 21.53
N SER A 103 1.36 2.28 21.28
CA SER A 103 1.44 3.67 21.75
C SER A 103 1.42 3.79 23.26
N GLY A 104 0.60 2.99 23.96
CA GLY A 104 0.43 3.09 25.41
C GLY A 104 1.56 2.50 26.25
N LYS A 105 2.49 1.72 25.67
CA LYS A 105 3.59 1.07 26.45
C LYS A 105 4.95 1.08 25.78
N LEU A 106 5.02 1.07 24.45
CA LEU A 106 6.28 0.96 23.72
C LEU A 106 6.75 2.31 23.17
N LEU A 107 5.82 3.16 22.74
CA LEU A 107 6.14 4.48 22.23
C LEU A 107 6.41 5.44 23.41
N PRO A 108 7.51 6.21 23.40
CA PRO A 108 7.73 7.25 24.41
C PRO A 108 6.61 8.30 24.38
N ASP A 109 6.10 8.70 25.54
CA ASP A 109 4.96 9.63 25.68
C ASP A 109 5.11 10.93 24.84
N VAL A 110 6.34 11.46 24.74
CA VAL A 110 6.65 12.67 23.96
C VAL A 110 6.38 12.48 22.45
N LEU A 111 6.46 11.25 21.95
CA LEU A 111 6.24 10.92 20.54
C LEU A 111 4.79 10.55 20.22
N VAL A 112 3.95 10.23 21.22
CA VAL A 112 2.55 9.81 21.00
C VAL A 112 1.76 10.87 20.26
N GLY A 113 1.74 12.12 20.76
CA GLY A 113 1.03 13.22 20.08
C GLY A 113 1.49 13.47 18.64
N PRO A 114 2.79 13.69 18.39
CA PRO A 114 3.32 13.82 17.03
C PRO A 114 3.02 12.63 16.12
N TRP A 115 3.06 11.41 16.65
CA TRP A 115 2.74 10.20 15.91
C TRP A 115 1.26 10.14 15.55
N ASN A 116 0.35 10.40 16.49
CA ASN A 116 -1.09 10.49 16.23
C ASN A 116 -1.39 11.56 15.17
N GLY A 117 -0.76 12.74 15.25
CA GLY A 117 -0.94 13.79 14.24
C GLY A 117 -0.43 13.42 12.85
N MET A 118 0.66 12.66 12.76
CA MET A 118 1.13 12.09 11.49
C MET A 118 0.11 11.07 10.94
N VAL A 119 -0.43 10.21 11.79
CA VAL A 119 -1.44 9.21 11.44
C VAL A 119 -2.74 9.87 10.97
N GLU A 120 -3.26 10.89 11.69
CA GLU A 120 -4.46 11.63 11.30
C GLU A 120 -4.27 12.38 9.97
N LEU A 121 -3.11 13.01 9.78
CA LEU A 121 -2.74 13.61 8.50
C LEU A 121 -2.76 12.55 7.39
N GLY A 122 -2.27 11.34 7.70
CA GLY A 122 -2.34 10.17 6.83
C GLY A 122 -3.76 9.83 6.40
N TYR A 123 -4.69 9.68 7.35
CA TYR A 123 -6.10 9.42 7.08
C TYR A 123 -6.74 10.48 6.22
N THR A 124 -6.49 11.75 6.56
CA THR A 124 -7.05 12.90 5.87
C THR A 124 -6.58 12.96 4.43
N MET A 125 -5.26 12.84 4.19
CA MET A 125 -4.71 12.85 2.84
C MET A 125 -5.22 11.67 2.01
N ALA A 126 -5.22 10.46 2.57
CA ALA A 126 -5.72 9.27 1.89
C ALA A 126 -7.21 9.41 1.54
N LEU A 127 -8.04 9.92 2.46
CA LEU A 127 -9.47 10.13 2.24
C LEU A 127 -9.71 11.16 1.13
N ILE A 128 -9.03 12.31 1.16
CA ILE A 128 -9.16 13.35 0.13
C ILE A 128 -8.75 12.80 -1.25
N GLY A 129 -7.61 12.10 -1.33
CA GLY A 129 -7.15 11.48 -2.57
C GLY A 129 -8.12 10.42 -3.09
N CYS A 130 -8.66 9.60 -2.19
CA CYS A 130 -9.61 8.54 -2.51
C CYS A 130 -10.96 9.09 -2.99
N VAL A 131 -11.57 10.03 -2.26
CA VAL A 131 -12.85 10.66 -2.63
C VAL A 131 -12.71 11.38 -3.97
N SER A 132 -11.63 12.12 -4.18
CA SER A 132 -11.35 12.77 -5.47
C SER A 132 -11.24 11.74 -6.61
N ALA A 133 -10.56 10.62 -6.37
CA ALA A 133 -10.40 9.56 -7.36
C ALA A 133 -11.74 8.84 -7.66
N LEU A 134 -12.58 8.62 -6.64
CA LEU A 134 -13.93 8.06 -6.77
C LEU A 134 -14.84 9.00 -7.58
N ILE A 135 -14.88 10.29 -7.23
CA ILE A 135 -15.66 11.30 -7.95
C ILE A 135 -15.24 11.34 -9.42
N ARG A 136 -13.93 11.39 -9.71
CA ARG A 136 -13.43 11.35 -11.09
C ARG A 136 -13.81 10.06 -11.82
N ARG A 137 -13.93 8.93 -11.12
CA ARG A 137 -14.19 7.64 -11.74
C ARG A 137 -15.68 7.34 -11.93
N LEU A 138 -16.54 7.84 -11.06
CA LEU A 138 -17.99 7.55 -11.06
C LEU A 138 -18.81 8.67 -11.69
N VAL A 139 -18.42 9.93 -11.45
CA VAL A 139 -19.15 11.12 -11.95
C VAL A 139 -18.51 11.66 -13.22
N PHE A 140 -17.17 11.83 -13.23
CA PHE A 140 -16.44 12.43 -14.35
C PHE A 140 -15.62 11.42 -15.16
N THR A 141 -16.20 10.25 -15.45
CA THR A 141 -15.50 9.11 -16.05
C THR A 141 -14.72 9.49 -17.31
N PRO A 142 -13.36 9.49 -17.28
CA PRO A 142 -12.53 9.83 -18.41
C PRO A 142 -12.76 8.89 -19.59
N GLU A 143 -12.64 9.40 -20.81
CA GLU A 143 -12.80 8.59 -22.04
C GLU A 143 -11.90 7.36 -22.07
N LYS A 144 -10.66 7.48 -21.56
CA LYS A 144 -9.69 6.38 -21.43
C LYS A 144 -10.18 5.20 -20.57
N LEU A 145 -11.18 5.42 -19.71
CA LEU A 145 -11.78 4.42 -18.83
C LEU A 145 -13.11 3.87 -19.37
N LYS A 146 -13.74 4.56 -20.34
CA LYS A 146 -14.99 4.09 -20.96
C LYS A 146 -14.75 2.76 -21.68
N GLY A 147 -15.65 1.80 -21.48
CA GLY A 147 -15.56 0.46 -22.09
C GLY A 147 -14.59 -0.53 -21.42
N LYS A 148 -13.88 -0.13 -20.36
CA LYS A 148 -13.01 -1.03 -19.58
C LYS A 148 -13.66 -1.36 -18.23
N SER A 149 -13.46 -2.58 -17.73
CA SER A 149 -13.91 -2.95 -16.38
C SER A 149 -13.27 -2.04 -15.33
N GLN A 150 -14.11 -1.33 -14.57
CA GLN A 150 -13.69 -0.45 -13.48
C GLN A 150 -13.83 -1.11 -12.10
N LEU A 151 -14.39 -2.32 -12.04
CA LEU A 151 -14.78 -3.01 -10.80
C LEU A 151 -13.63 -3.08 -9.81
N GLU A 152 -12.48 -3.60 -10.24
CA GLU A 152 -11.32 -3.77 -9.37
C GLU A 152 -10.81 -2.44 -8.79
N GLY A 153 -10.81 -1.36 -9.60
CA GLY A 153 -10.42 -0.04 -9.10
C GLY A 153 -11.45 0.56 -8.15
N ASN A 154 -12.75 0.35 -8.41
CA ASN A 154 -13.82 0.80 -7.53
C ASN A 154 -13.78 0.07 -6.20
N VAL A 155 -13.61 -1.25 -6.21
CA VAL A 155 -13.51 -2.07 -4.98
C VAL A 155 -12.36 -1.58 -4.12
N ILE A 156 -11.19 -1.36 -4.71
CA ILE A 156 -10.02 -0.89 -3.96
C ILE A 156 -10.26 0.51 -3.39
N LEU A 157 -10.82 1.44 -4.17
CA LEU A 157 -11.15 2.77 -3.65
C LEU A 157 -12.21 2.72 -2.54
N LEU A 158 -13.21 1.82 -2.64
CA LEU A 158 -14.19 1.63 -1.57
C LEU A 158 -13.55 1.05 -0.30
N LEU A 159 -12.58 0.15 -0.42
CA LEU A 159 -11.80 -0.35 0.72
C LEU A 159 -11.00 0.78 1.37
N ILE A 160 -10.31 1.61 0.58
CA ILE A 160 -9.56 2.78 1.08
C ILE A 160 -10.48 3.77 1.80
N PHE A 161 -11.63 4.08 1.18
CA PHE A 161 -12.65 4.93 1.79
C PHE A 161 -13.17 4.35 3.11
N THR A 162 -13.38 3.04 3.16
CA THR A 162 -13.83 2.34 4.36
C THR A 162 -12.78 2.41 5.46
N ILE A 163 -11.52 2.08 5.16
CA ILE A 163 -10.38 2.14 6.10
C ILE A 163 -10.27 3.54 6.70
N THR A 164 -10.17 4.57 5.84
CA THR A 164 -9.98 5.95 6.30
C THR A 164 -11.19 6.51 7.06
N SER A 165 -12.42 6.22 6.64
CA SER A 165 -13.62 6.70 7.34
C SER A 165 -13.80 6.02 8.70
N THR A 166 -13.53 4.71 8.78
CA THR A 166 -13.63 3.96 10.03
C THR A 166 -12.53 4.33 11.02
N SER A 167 -11.33 4.74 10.56
CA SER A 167 -10.27 5.25 11.44
C SER A 167 -10.75 6.41 12.31
N PHE A 168 -11.34 7.46 11.72
CA PHE A 168 -11.86 8.60 12.49
C PHE A 168 -12.98 8.20 13.48
N MET A 169 -13.77 7.18 13.14
CA MET A 169 -14.80 6.66 14.04
C MET A 169 -14.19 5.88 15.22
N ILE A 170 -13.11 5.13 15.00
CA ILE A 170 -12.40 4.38 16.05
C ILE A 170 -11.71 5.36 16.99
N GLU A 171 -10.93 6.27 16.42
CA GLU A 171 -10.19 7.33 17.13
C GLU A 171 -11.10 8.18 18.03
N SER A 172 -12.37 8.38 17.65
CA SER A 172 -13.35 9.11 18.45
C SER A 172 -13.57 8.60 19.89
N LYS A 173 -13.16 7.37 20.20
CA LYS A 173 -13.29 6.72 21.52
C LYS A 173 -11.96 6.51 22.25
N GLU A 174 -10.87 7.05 21.72
CA GLU A 174 -9.51 6.93 22.25
C GLU A 174 -9.02 8.28 22.83
N ASP A 175 -9.94 9.12 23.30
CA ASP A 175 -9.67 10.45 23.87
C ASP A 175 -8.76 11.34 22.99
N PRO A 176 -9.13 11.57 21.71
CA PRO A 176 -8.27 12.22 20.73
C PRO A 176 -7.95 13.67 21.10
N SER A 177 -6.72 14.10 20.82
CA SER A 177 -6.27 15.46 21.08
C SER A 177 -6.84 16.44 20.05
N ALA A 178 -7.51 17.50 20.47
CA ALA A 178 -7.98 18.54 19.54
C ALA A 178 -6.86 19.24 18.73
N PHE A 179 -5.60 19.13 19.18
CA PHE A 179 -4.45 19.70 18.47
C PHE A 179 -3.82 18.73 17.48
N TRP A 180 -3.53 17.50 17.90
CA TRP A 180 -2.90 16.49 17.05
C TRP A 180 -3.91 15.77 16.15
N GLU A 181 -5.11 15.53 16.67
CA GLU A 181 -6.16 14.74 16.08
C GLU A 181 -7.49 15.54 15.95
N PRO A 182 -7.50 16.68 15.22
CA PRO A 182 -8.68 17.54 15.13
C PRO A 182 -9.92 16.87 14.52
N ILE A 183 -9.77 15.97 13.54
CA ILE A 183 -10.91 15.27 12.92
C ILE A 183 -11.41 14.16 13.85
N GLY A 184 -10.52 13.37 14.44
CA GLY A 184 -10.89 12.39 15.47
C GLY A 184 -11.62 13.06 16.63
N TYR A 185 -11.11 14.21 17.08
CA TYR A 185 -11.75 15.04 18.10
C TYR A 185 -13.14 15.52 17.66
N GLN A 186 -13.32 15.98 16.43
CA GLN A 186 -14.64 16.35 15.94
C GLN A 186 -15.63 15.17 15.94
N PHE A 187 -15.17 13.96 15.62
CA PHE A 187 -15.99 12.75 15.70
C PHE A 187 -16.35 12.38 17.14
N SER A 188 -15.46 12.62 18.10
CA SER A 188 -15.74 12.38 19.53
C SER A 188 -16.88 13.28 20.03
N LEU A 189 -16.96 14.52 19.54
CA LEU A 189 -18.04 15.46 19.87
C LEU A 189 -19.42 15.02 19.34
N TYR A 190 -19.47 14.21 18.27
CA TYR A 190 -20.75 13.65 17.81
C TYR A 190 -21.30 12.56 18.74
N GLY A 191 -20.49 12.03 19.66
CA GLY A 191 -20.94 11.08 20.66
C GLY A 191 -21.41 9.75 20.08
N LEU A 192 -20.63 9.16 19.16
CA LEU A 192 -20.97 7.88 18.54
C LEU A 192 -21.26 6.79 19.59
N ALA A 193 -22.26 5.95 19.32
CA ALA A 193 -22.57 4.82 20.18
C ALA A 193 -21.43 3.78 20.16
N ASP A 194 -21.15 3.16 21.31
CA ASP A 194 -20.07 2.18 21.43
C ASP A 194 -20.21 1.03 20.42
N GLY A 195 -21.43 0.55 20.17
CA GLY A 195 -21.70 -0.49 19.17
C GLY A 195 -21.33 -0.06 17.74
N THR A 196 -21.50 1.21 17.39
CA THR A 196 -21.11 1.77 16.09
C THR A 196 -19.59 1.77 15.93
N VAL A 197 -18.86 2.11 16.99
CA VAL A 197 -17.40 2.14 16.98
C VAL A 197 -16.80 0.74 16.96
N VAL A 198 -17.40 -0.21 17.69
CA VAL A 198 -17.05 -1.65 17.59
C VAL A 198 -17.27 -2.16 16.16
N ALA A 199 -18.39 -1.81 15.53
CA ALA A 199 -18.67 -2.19 14.15
C ALA A 199 -17.67 -1.56 13.17
N ALA A 200 -17.33 -0.28 13.35
CA ALA A 200 -16.33 0.42 12.56
C ALA A 200 -14.95 -0.24 12.67
N TYR A 201 -14.53 -0.64 13.88
CA TYR A 201 -13.31 -1.40 14.10
C TYR A 201 -13.28 -2.70 13.31
N TRP A 202 -14.31 -3.55 13.42
CA TRP A 202 -14.31 -4.83 12.70
C TRP A 202 -14.40 -4.65 11.19
N LEU A 203 -15.16 -3.65 10.73
CA LEU A 203 -15.22 -3.29 9.32
C LEU A 203 -13.86 -2.81 8.81
N HIS A 204 -13.12 -2.03 9.60
CA HIS A 204 -11.77 -1.59 9.31
C HIS A 204 -10.81 -2.77 9.16
N MET A 205 -10.77 -3.66 10.15
CA MET A 205 -9.88 -4.83 10.15
C MET A 205 -10.22 -5.79 9.00
N LEU A 206 -11.50 -5.96 8.69
CA LEU A 206 -11.94 -6.70 7.51
C LEU A 206 -11.50 -6.02 6.21
N ALA A 207 -11.67 -4.71 6.10
CA ALA A 207 -11.28 -3.97 4.90
C ALA A 207 -9.77 -4.05 4.65
N ILE A 208 -8.92 -3.90 5.68
CA ILE A 208 -7.47 -4.13 5.57
C ILE A 208 -7.17 -5.57 5.15
N SER A 209 -7.83 -6.55 5.76
CA SER A 209 -7.61 -7.97 5.46
C SER A 209 -7.99 -8.31 4.01
N VAL A 210 -9.12 -7.79 3.52
CA VAL A 210 -9.52 -7.94 2.12
C VAL A 210 -8.57 -7.19 1.20
N PHE A 211 -8.15 -5.98 1.56
CA PHE A 211 -7.19 -5.21 0.79
C PHE A 211 -5.88 -5.97 0.61
N LEU A 212 -5.31 -6.49 1.70
CA LEU A 212 -4.08 -7.28 1.69
C LEU A 212 -4.22 -8.56 0.84
N PHE A 213 -5.38 -9.23 0.91
CA PHE A 213 -5.68 -10.39 0.06
C PHE A 213 -5.75 -10.03 -1.43
N LEU A 214 -6.31 -8.87 -1.76
CA LEU A 214 -6.49 -8.40 -3.14
C LEU A 214 -5.22 -7.82 -3.76
N ILE A 215 -4.26 -7.30 -2.98
CA ILE A 215 -3.01 -6.72 -3.51
C ILE A 215 -2.36 -7.64 -4.56
N PRO A 216 -2.03 -8.92 -4.26
CA PRO A 216 -1.31 -9.77 -5.21
C PRO A 216 -2.18 -10.32 -6.35
N LEU A 217 -3.50 -10.22 -6.26
CA LEU A 217 -4.44 -10.71 -7.28
C LEU A 217 -4.91 -9.62 -8.24
N SER A 218 -4.61 -8.36 -7.92
CA SER A 218 -5.13 -7.19 -8.61
C SER A 218 -4.00 -6.39 -9.27
N LYS A 219 -4.34 -5.35 -10.01
CA LYS A 219 -3.37 -4.37 -10.53
C LYS A 219 -2.62 -3.63 -9.40
N HIS A 220 -3.03 -3.79 -8.14
CA HIS A 220 -2.34 -3.23 -6.97
C HIS A 220 -1.09 -4.00 -6.56
N MET A 221 -0.78 -5.11 -7.22
CA MET A 221 0.51 -5.79 -7.06
C MET A 221 1.71 -4.86 -7.37
N HIS A 222 1.47 -3.76 -8.09
CA HIS A 222 2.45 -2.70 -8.26
C HIS A 222 2.95 -2.13 -6.91
N LEU A 223 2.15 -2.13 -5.84
CA LEU A 223 2.59 -1.66 -4.53
C LEU A 223 3.78 -2.50 -4.01
N VAL A 224 3.71 -3.81 -4.17
CA VAL A 224 4.76 -4.75 -3.77
C VAL A 224 5.94 -4.67 -4.74
N MET A 225 5.67 -4.72 -6.04
CA MET A 225 6.72 -4.80 -7.06
C MET A 225 7.37 -3.46 -7.41
N ALA A 226 6.77 -2.32 -7.06
CA ALA A 226 7.35 -1.01 -7.34
C ALA A 226 8.66 -0.79 -6.58
N VAL A 227 8.76 -1.22 -5.33
CA VAL A 227 9.97 -1.10 -4.52
C VAL A 227 11.16 -1.80 -5.19
N PRO A 228 11.13 -3.13 -5.46
CA PRO A 228 12.23 -3.79 -6.13
C PRO A 228 12.44 -3.27 -7.56
N ASN A 229 11.38 -2.94 -8.31
CA ASN A 229 11.52 -2.45 -9.68
C ASN A 229 12.23 -1.08 -9.75
N VAL A 230 11.93 -0.15 -8.84
CA VAL A 230 12.62 1.15 -8.79
C VAL A 230 14.05 0.97 -8.29
N PHE A 231 14.27 0.13 -7.28
CA PHE A 231 15.59 -0.05 -6.70
C PHE A 231 16.57 -0.76 -7.65
N PHE A 232 16.10 -1.80 -8.34
CA PHE A 232 16.89 -2.63 -9.26
C PHE A 232 16.78 -2.18 -10.73
N HIS A 233 16.33 -0.95 -11.01
CA HIS A 233 16.22 -0.43 -12.37
C HIS A 233 17.57 -0.42 -13.12
N ASP A 234 17.52 -0.42 -14.46
CA ASP A 234 18.73 -0.32 -15.27
C ASP A 234 19.33 1.09 -15.21
N THR A 235 20.57 1.19 -14.72
CA THR A 235 21.34 2.44 -14.63
C THR A 235 22.12 2.76 -15.90
N GLY A 236 22.14 1.84 -16.87
CA GLY A 236 22.79 2.03 -18.15
C GLY A 236 22.08 3.04 -19.06
N PRO A 237 22.67 3.34 -20.23
CA PRO A 237 22.04 4.21 -21.22
C PRO A 237 20.67 3.69 -21.65
N ALA A 238 19.70 4.61 -21.81
CA ALA A 238 18.38 4.27 -22.30
C ALA A 238 18.46 3.61 -23.68
N ALA A 239 17.60 2.61 -23.92
CA ALA A 239 17.54 1.83 -25.16
C ALA A 239 18.83 1.04 -25.52
N LYS A 240 19.75 0.85 -24.57
CA LYS A 240 20.87 -0.09 -24.74
C LYS A 240 20.34 -1.52 -24.84
N MET A 241 20.41 -2.11 -26.03
CA MET A 241 20.09 -3.52 -26.25
C MET A 241 21.27 -4.41 -25.84
N ARG A 242 20.97 -5.59 -25.31
CA ARG A 242 21.97 -6.65 -25.18
C ARG A 242 22.10 -7.36 -26.54
N PRO A 243 23.31 -7.71 -26.97
CA PRO A 243 23.49 -8.51 -28.18
C PRO A 243 22.81 -9.88 -28.01
N LEU A 244 22.35 -10.47 -29.12
CA LEU A 244 21.66 -11.76 -29.13
C LEU A 244 22.56 -12.91 -28.68
N ALA A 245 23.83 -12.85 -29.04
CA ALA A 245 24.89 -13.71 -28.54
C ALA A 245 26.16 -12.89 -28.33
N THR A 246 27.00 -13.33 -27.38
CA THR A 246 28.35 -12.79 -27.17
C THR A 246 29.38 -13.89 -27.35
N ASP A 247 30.53 -13.55 -27.93
CA ASP A 247 31.67 -14.45 -28.00
C ASP A 247 32.37 -14.61 -26.62
N GLU A 248 33.43 -15.42 -26.58
CA GLU A 248 34.25 -15.65 -25.40
C GLU A 248 34.96 -14.38 -24.85
N HIS A 249 35.00 -13.32 -25.65
CA HIS A 249 35.56 -12.02 -25.29
C HIS A 249 34.48 -11.01 -24.88
N GLY A 250 33.20 -11.40 -24.88
CA GLY A 250 32.07 -10.54 -24.52
C GLY A 250 31.66 -9.56 -25.63
N LEU A 251 32.13 -9.75 -26.86
CA LEU A 251 31.74 -8.96 -28.03
C LEU A 251 30.48 -9.54 -28.68
N ALA A 252 29.69 -8.68 -29.32
CA ALA A 252 28.49 -9.11 -30.02
C ALA A 252 28.86 -9.98 -31.23
N VAL A 253 28.25 -11.16 -31.33
CA VAL A 253 28.42 -12.05 -32.50
C VAL A 253 27.76 -11.41 -33.73
N PRO A 254 28.45 -11.30 -34.89
CA PRO A 254 27.86 -10.80 -36.13
C PRO A 254 26.66 -11.64 -36.58
N LEU A 255 25.71 -11.02 -37.28
CA LEU A 255 24.48 -11.69 -37.73
C LEU A 255 24.75 -12.94 -38.58
N GLU A 256 25.84 -12.91 -39.37
CA GLU A 256 26.28 -13.99 -40.27
C GLU A 256 26.76 -15.23 -39.51
N ASP A 257 27.24 -15.04 -38.28
CA ASP A 257 27.80 -16.07 -37.40
C ASP A 257 26.83 -16.47 -36.28
N LEU A 258 25.63 -15.88 -36.24
CA LEU A 258 24.60 -16.28 -35.29
C LEU A 258 24.02 -17.62 -35.70
N ASP A 259 24.07 -18.59 -34.78
CA ASP A 259 23.36 -19.85 -34.94
C ASP A 259 21.85 -19.63 -34.76
N ILE A 260 21.16 -19.31 -35.86
CA ILE A 260 19.74 -18.95 -35.87
C ILE A 260 18.85 -20.12 -35.40
N ASP A 261 19.32 -21.36 -35.56
CA ASP A 261 18.58 -22.58 -35.19
C ASP A 261 18.58 -22.84 -33.68
N SER A 262 19.48 -22.20 -32.92
CA SER A 262 19.52 -22.26 -31.45
C SER A 262 18.44 -21.42 -30.75
N PHE A 263 17.79 -20.51 -31.48
CA PHE A 263 16.79 -19.59 -30.92
C PHE A 263 15.39 -20.20 -31.00
N GLY A 264 15.04 -21.07 -30.04
CA GLY A 264 13.68 -21.61 -29.93
C GLY A 264 13.47 -22.82 -29.03
N VAL A 265 14.48 -23.27 -28.28
CA VAL A 265 14.37 -24.40 -27.33
C VAL A 265 14.29 -23.89 -25.89
#